data_AF-A0A066TY75-F1
#
_entry.id   AF-A0A066TY75-F1
#
_cell.length_a   1.000
_cell.length_b   1.000
_cell.length_c   1.000
_cell.angle_alpha   90.00
_cell.angle_beta   90.00
_cell.angle_gamma   90.00
#
_symmetry.space_group_name_H-M   'P 1'
#
loop_
_entity.id
_entity.type
_entity.pdbx_description
1 polymer ?
#
loop_
_entity_poly.entity_id
_entity_poly.type
_entity_poly.pdbx_seq_one_letter_code
_entity_poly.pdbx_strand_id
1 'polypeptide(L)'
;MKQLITRIDDELHARLKALAEAQGRSMNDLVTEALRGIVATTETALERRNRLVAEGKLITFEPEGEAPGHDELEERSRGWGTAVSEALDWTRGEW
;
A
#
# COMPACT_ATOMS: atom_id res chain seq x y z
N MET A 1 -0.92 -20.21 19.49
CA MET A 1 -0.75 -18.83 19.96
C MET A 1 0.64 -18.68 20.58
N LYS A 2 1.34 -17.59 20.28
CA LYS A 2 2.58 -17.20 20.97
C LYS A 2 2.28 -15.92 21.74
N GLN A 3 2.80 -15.78 22.96
CA GLN A 3 2.59 -14.60 23.79
C GLN A 3 3.80 -13.67 23.67
N LEU A 4 3.55 -12.37 23.45
CA LEU A 4 4.56 -11.32 23.50
C LEU A 4 4.48 -10.64 24.87
N ILE A 5 5.59 -10.57 25.57
CA ILE A 5 5.70 -9.85 26.85
C ILE A 5 6.75 -8.76 26.65
N THR A 6 6.31 -7.51 26.68
CA THR A 6 7.16 -6.32 26.53
C THR A 6 6.90 -5.38 27.69
N ARG A 7 7.95 -4.78 28.23
CA ARG A 7 7.82 -3.74 29.26
C ARG A 7 7.62 -2.40 28.60
N ILE A 8 6.59 -1.69 29.03
CA ILE A 8 6.30 -0.30 28.65
C ILE A 8 6.15 0.51 29.93
N ASP A 9 6.43 1.81 29.85
CA ASP A 9 6.15 2.72 30.96
C ASP A 9 4.63 2.96 31.14
N ASP A 10 4.27 3.49 32.31
CA ASP A 10 2.87 3.70 32.71
C ASP A 10 2.17 4.73 31.82
N GLU A 11 2.90 5.73 31.29
CA GLU A 11 2.35 6.75 30.40
C GLU A 11 1.93 6.13 29.06
N LEU A 12 2.81 5.34 28.46
CA LEU A 12 2.54 4.63 27.21
C LEU A 12 1.39 3.63 27.39
N HIS A 13 1.35 2.91 28.50
CA HIS A 13 0.24 2.01 28.81
C HIS A 13 -1.10 2.75 28.90
N ALA A 14 -1.15 3.89 29.60
CA ALA A 14 -2.36 4.70 29.72
C ALA A 14 -2.84 5.23 28.36
N ARG A 15 -1.91 5.69 27.51
CA ARG A 15 -2.22 6.18 26.15
C ARG A 15 -2.76 5.07 25.25
N LEU A 16 -2.15 3.88 25.27
CA LEU A 16 -2.62 2.74 24.48
C LEU A 16 -4.01 2.31 24.92
N LYS A 17 -4.29 2.33 26.23
CA LYS A 17 -5.59 1.97 26.78
C LYS A 17 -6.68 2.95 26.32
N ALA A 18 -6.44 4.25 26.47
CA ALA A 18 -7.36 5.28 26.02
C ALA A 18 -7.63 5.20 24.51
N LEU A 19 -6.58 4.94 23.72
CA LEU A 19 -6.71 4.78 22.27
C LEU A 19 -7.52 3.54 21.87
N ALA A 20 -7.35 2.43 22.59
CA ALA A 20 -8.12 1.21 22.36
C ALA A 20 -9.61 1.39 22.69
N GLU A 21 -9.90 2.05 23.83
CA GLU A 21 -11.26 2.39 24.25
C GLU A 21 -11.95 3.33 23.25
N ALA A 22 -11.25 4.36 22.77
CA ALA A 22 -11.77 5.28 21.76
C ALA A 22 -12.10 4.58 20.42
N GLN A 23 -11.41 3.49 20.10
CA GLN A 23 -11.63 2.69 18.89
C GLN A 23 -12.57 1.50 19.12
N GLY A 24 -13.12 1.33 20.33
CA GLY A 24 -14.00 0.21 20.66
C GLY A 24 -13.36 -1.17 20.50
N ARG A 25 -12.03 -1.26 20.63
CA ARG A 25 -11.27 -2.51 20.43
C ARG A 25 -10.42 -2.85 21.64
N SER A 26 -10.00 -4.12 21.76
CA SER A 26 -9.11 -4.51 22.86
C SER A 26 -7.72 -3.91 22.66
N MET A 27 -7.02 -3.65 23.78
CA MET A 27 -5.64 -3.14 23.71
C MET A 27 -4.69 -4.14 23.02
N ASN A 28 -4.93 -5.45 23.19
CA ASN A 28 -4.16 -6.48 22.48
C ASN A 28 -4.37 -6.44 20.97
N ASP A 29 -5.62 -6.28 20.51
CA ASP A 29 -5.92 -6.14 19.08
C ASP A 29 -5.26 -4.87 18.54
N LEU A 30 -5.32 -3.77 19.30
CA LEU A 30 -4.68 -2.51 18.93
C LEU A 30 -3.17 -2.66 18.73
N VAL A 31 -2.49 -3.25 19.72
CA VAL A 31 -1.03 -3.44 19.69
C VAL A 31 -0.64 -4.44 18.60
N THR A 32 -1.40 -5.53 18.44
CA THR A 32 -1.10 -6.56 17.43
C THR A 32 -1.20 -5.99 16.02
N GLU A 33 -2.24 -5.22 15.72
CA GLU A 33 -2.40 -4.59 14.39
C GLU A 33 -1.36 -3.51 14.14
N ALA A 34 -0.99 -2.72 15.16
CA ALA A 34 0.09 -1.74 15.03
C ALA A 34 1.43 -2.42 14.72
N LEU A 35 1.77 -3.49 15.45
CA LEU A 35 2.97 -4.28 15.20
C LEU A 35 2.93 -4.94 13.81
N ARG A 36 1.76 -5.45 13.39
CA ARG A 36 1.54 -6.00 12.04
C ARG A 36 1.81 -4.94 10.97
N GLY A 37 1.35 -3.70 11.17
CA GLY A 37 1.63 -2.59 10.27
C GLY A 37 3.11 -2.25 10.18
N ILE A 38 3.81 -2.20 11.33
CA ILE A 38 5.26 -1.95 11.38
C ILE A 38 6.03 -3.02 10.61
N VAL A 39 5.69 -4.31 10.80
CA VAL A 39 6.35 -5.39 10.06
C VAL A 39 5.87 -5.48 8.61
N ALA A 40 4.65 -5.06 8.27
CA ALA A 40 4.16 -5.02 6.89
C ALA A 40 4.82 -3.91 6.07
N THR A 41 5.32 -2.86 6.73
CA THR A 41 6.09 -1.77 6.11
C THR A 41 7.49 -2.22 5.64
N THR A 42 7.84 -3.50 5.80
CA THR A 42 9.13 -4.05 5.35
C THR A 42 9.19 -4.37 3.87
N GLU A 43 8.08 -4.45 3.13
CA GLU A 43 8.17 -4.61 1.68
C GLU A 43 8.57 -3.28 1.03
N THR A 44 9.81 -3.24 0.53
CA THR A 44 10.24 -2.25 -0.45
C THR A 44 9.34 -2.30 -1.69
N ALA A 45 9.29 -1.21 -2.46
CA ALA A 45 8.53 -1.18 -3.71
C ALA A 45 8.89 -2.33 -4.67
N LEU A 46 10.15 -2.77 -4.63
CA LEU A 46 10.65 -3.91 -5.41
C LEU A 46 10.10 -5.25 -4.88
N GLU A 47 10.10 -5.47 -3.57
CA GLU A 47 9.56 -6.70 -2.96
C GLU A 47 8.06 -6.82 -3.19
N ARG A 48 7.32 -5.71 -3.02
CA ARG A 48 5.90 -5.64 -3.34
C ARG A 48 5.63 -5.96 -4.81
N ARG A 49 6.40 -5.37 -5.74
CA ARG A 49 6.28 -5.68 -7.18
C ARG A 49 6.50 -7.17 -7.42
N ASN A 50 7.59 -7.73 -6.90
CA ASN A 50 7.94 -9.14 -7.11
C ASN A 50 6.87 -10.08 -6.57
N ARG A 51 6.32 -9.80 -5.39
CA ARG A 51 5.21 -10.57 -4.83
C ARG A 51 3.96 -10.49 -5.70
N LEU A 52 3.58 -9.30 -6.18
CA LEU A 52 2.40 -9.15 -7.03
C LEU A 52 2.55 -9.85 -8.39
N VAL A 53 3.77 -9.88 -8.95
CA VAL A 53 4.07 -10.69 -10.15
C VAL A 53 3.93 -12.18 -9.85
N ALA A 54 4.50 -12.66 -8.74
CA ALA A 54 4.42 -14.06 -8.33
C ALA A 54 2.99 -14.52 -8.02
N GLU A 55 2.17 -13.64 -7.45
CA GLU A 55 0.73 -13.89 -7.19
C GLU A 55 -0.14 -13.76 -8.45
N GLY A 56 0.43 -13.42 -9.62
CA GLY A 56 -0.30 -13.21 -10.86
C GLY A 56 -1.21 -11.98 -10.85
N LYS A 57 -1.03 -11.06 -9.90
CA LYS A 57 -1.81 -9.82 -9.74
C LYS A 57 -1.21 -8.64 -10.50
N LEU A 58 0.03 -8.76 -10.95
CA LEU A 58 0.72 -7.79 -11.79
C LEU A 58 1.27 -8.50 -13.02
N ILE A 59 0.96 -7.99 -14.21
CA ILE A 59 1.56 -8.44 -15.47
C ILE A 59 2.74 -7.52 -15.76
N THR A 60 3.93 -8.09 -15.99
CA THR A 60 5.11 -7.34 -16.40
C THR A 60 5.54 -7.76 -17.80
N PHE A 61 5.90 -6.79 -18.63
CA PHE A 61 6.45 -7.00 -19.96
C PHE A 61 7.91 -6.57 -19.94
N GLU A 62 8.77 -7.29 -20.65
CA GLU A 62 10.11 -6.81 -20.94
C GLU A 62 9.97 -5.70 -21.99
N PRO A 63 10.44 -4.47 -21.71
CA PRO A 63 10.29 -3.39 -22.66
C PRO A 63 11.10 -3.70 -23.93
N GLU A 64 10.46 -3.59 -25.09
CA GLU A 64 11.10 -3.86 -26.39
C GLU A 64 12.19 -2.82 -26.77
N GLY A 65 12.31 -1.75 -25.99
CA GLY A 65 13.29 -0.68 -26.20
C GLY A 65 13.41 0.24 -24.99
N GLU A 66 14.27 1.24 -25.12
CA GLU A 66 14.44 2.26 -24.09
C GLU A 66 13.14 3.04 -23.86
N ALA A 67 12.83 3.32 -22.58
CA ALA A 67 11.64 4.08 -22.24
C ALA A 67 11.78 5.51 -22.78
N PRO A 68 10.71 6.09 -23.36
CA PRO A 68 10.78 7.47 -23.85
C PRO A 68 11.10 8.43 -22.71
N GLY A 69 11.90 9.45 -23.01
CA GLY A 69 12.16 10.55 -22.10
C GLY A 69 10.90 11.38 -21.82
N HIS A 70 10.94 12.24 -20.80
CA HIS A 70 9.80 13.06 -20.41
C HIS A 70 9.25 13.92 -21.56
N ASP A 71 10.12 14.64 -22.27
CA ASP A 71 9.72 15.54 -23.37
C ASP A 71 9.15 14.77 -24.56
N GLU A 72 9.72 13.59 -24.85
CA GLU A 72 9.23 12.71 -25.90
C GLU A 72 7.85 12.14 -25.54
N LEU A 73 7.64 11.78 -24.27
CA LEU A 73 6.35 11.30 -23.79
C LEU A 73 5.30 12.42 -23.85
N GLU A 74 5.65 13.65 -23.51
CA GLU A 74 4.76 14.82 -23.60
C GLU A 74 4.35 15.09 -25.04
N GLU A 75 5.30 15.08 -25.97
CA GLU A 75 5.03 15.24 -27.41
C GLU A 75 4.12 14.13 -27.93
N ARG A 76 4.43 12.86 -27.62
CA ARG A 76 3.69 11.70 -28.09
C ARG A 76 2.28 11.61 -27.51
N SER A 77 2.10 12.05 -26.27
CA SER A 77 0.81 12.01 -25.56
C SER A 77 -0.08 13.23 -25.81
N ARG A 78 0.39 14.21 -26.60
CA ARG A 78 -0.40 15.39 -26.94
C ARG A 78 -1.71 14.98 -27.62
N GLY A 79 -2.82 15.43 -27.04
CA GLY A 79 -4.17 15.14 -27.55
C GLY A 79 -4.78 13.83 -27.07
N TRP A 80 -4.06 13.01 -26.28
CA TRP A 80 -4.60 11.77 -25.70
C TRP A 80 -5.56 12.01 -24.53
N GLY A 81 -5.65 13.24 -24.03
CA GLY A 81 -6.41 13.58 -22.81
C GLY A 81 -7.85 13.07 -22.80
N THR A 82 -8.58 13.21 -23.92
CA THR A 82 -9.97 12.71 -24.03
C THR A 82 -10.02 11.19 -23.99
N ALA A 83 -9.23 10.51 -24.82
CA ALA A 83 -9.21 9.05 -24.90
C ALA A 83 -8.75 8.38 -23.59
N VAL A 84 -7.77 8.98 -22.90
CA VAL A 84 -7.31 8.52 -21.58
C VAL A 84 -8.39 8.73 -20.52
N SER A 85 -9.06 9.88 -20.52
CA SER A 85 -10.15 10.16 -19.57
C SER A 85 -11.30 9.17 -19.74
N GLU A 86 -11.73 8.91 -20.98
CA GLU A 86 -12.79 7.93 -21.29
C GLU A 86 -12.40 6.51 -20.88
N ALA A 87 -11.16 6.09 -21.12
CA ALA A 87 -10.67 4.78 -20.70
C ALA A 87 -10.61 4.64 -19.17
N LEU A 88 -10.18 5.70 -18.47
CA LEU A 88 -10.17 5.73 -17.01
C LEU A 88 -11.58 5.71 -16.42
N ASP A 89 -12.51 6.46 -17.01
CA ASP A 89 -13.92 6.46 -16.63
C ASP A 89 -14.55 5.07 -16.82
N TRP A 90 -14.23 4.39 -17.92
CA TRP A 90 -14.65 3.00 -18.15
C TRP A 90 -14.11 2.02 -17.09
N THR A 91 -12.85 2.18 -16.69
CA THR A 91 -12.26 1.33 -15.61
C THR A 91 -12.74 1.68 -14.21
N ARG A 92 -13.27 2.90 -13.99
CA ARG A 92 -13.83 3.34 -12.71
C ARG A 92 -15.25 2.86 -12.47
N GLY A 93 -15.78 1.97 -13.33
CA GLY A 93 -17.15 1.45 -13.33
C GLY A 93 -17.87 1.60 -11.99
N GLU A 94 -19.02 2.29 -12.02
CA GLU A 94 -19.90 2.47 -10.87
C GLU A 94 -20.17 1.09 -10.22
N TRP A 95 -19.56 0.86 -9.06
CA TRP A 95 -19.92 -0.20 -8.11
C TRP A 95 -20.84 0.39 -7.05
#